data_AF-A0A3D5X5R3-F1
#
_entry.id   AF-A0A3D5X5R3-F1
#
_cell.length_a   1.000
_cell.length_b   1.000
_cell.length_c   1.000
_cell.angle_alpha   90.00
_cell.angle_beta   90.00
_cell.angle_gamma   90.00
#
_symmetry.space_group_name_H-M   'P 1'
#
loop_
_entity.id
_entity.type
_entity.pdbx_description
1 polymer ?
#
loop_
_entity_poly.entity_id
_entity_poly.type
_entity_poly.pdbx_seq_one_letter_code
_entity_poly.pdbx_strand_id
1 'polypeptide(L)'
;TGGVNSDNIIFINTNFNSVWVRDYGPQSIYLNGTNELAFVDWVYNRPRPSDDVIPSVIANELGIPIYQMTQSPNRLTTTGGNFMADGFGNGYSSKLVLDENNSLSESQIDGIKSSYMGIDPYIKMTNLPYDGIHHIDMHMKLLDEETLLVGQYPTGVSDGPQIETNLNYILNNFQTPYGRPYKVVRIPMPPDENGRYPSNYSDYLTYTNATILNGLILVPIYGLPQDNEALEVYREAMPGYKVVGINMRNVIPASGAIHCITREIAANDPIFIGHAPYRTSIDYSTEGYTIDATIESAQGINNASVYWSTDTTAGFNQTEMQLIEGDNYT
;
A
#
# COMPACT_ATOMS: atom_id res chain seq x y z
N THR A 1 -6.20 -4.06 31.68
CA THR A 1 -5.05 -3.81 30.80
C THR A 1 -4.63 -5.14 30.20
N GLY A 2 -4.57 -5.26 28.87
CA GLY A 2 -4.32 -6.54 28.17
C GLY A 2 -2.87 -7.05 28.22
N GLY A 3 -2.06 -6.63 29.21
CA GLY A 3 -0.66 -7.04 29.34
C GLY A 3 0.30 -6.54 28.25
N VAL A 4 -0.10 -5.55 27.45
CA VAL A 4 0.71 -5.00 26.35
C VAL A 4 1.83 -4.13 26.92
N ASN A 5 3.06 -4.30 26.42
CA ASN A 5 4.18 -3.42 26.73
C ASN A 5 3.91 -2.01 26.17
N SER A 6 3.92 -0.99 27.02
CA SER A 6 3.68 0.41 26.67
C SER A 6 4.94 1.21 26.33
N ASP A 7 6.15 0.64 26.42
CA ASP A 7 7.41 1.37 26.18
C ASP A 7 7.49 1.98 24.79
N ASN A 8 6.82 1.36 23.80
CA ASN A 8 6.76 1.81 22.42
C ASN A 8 5.37 2.36 22.04
N ILE A 9 4.58 2.82 23.02
CA ILE A 9 3.23 3.36 22.79
C ILE A 9 3.19 4.82 23.21
N ILE A 10 2.94 5.70 22.23
CA ILE A 10 2.68 7.12 22.45
C ILE A 10 1.17 7.35 22.33
N PHE A 11 0.60 8.05 23.30
CA PHE A 11 -0.82 8.42 23.28
C PHE A 11 -0.97 9.86 22.84
N ILE A 12 -1.73 10.08 21.77
CA ILE A 12 -2.13 11.42 21.31
C ILE A 12 -3.57 11.64 21.76
N ASN A 13 -3.76 12.52 22.74
CA ASN A 13 -5.08 12.78 23.31
C ASN A 13 -5.81 13.86 22.50
N THR A 14 -6.72 13.43 21.63
CA THR A 14 -7.53 14.31 20.78
C THR A 14 -8.91 13.70 20.53
N ASN A 15 -9.87 14.54 20.14
CA ASN A 15 -11.19 14.08 19.74
C ASN A 15 -11.14 13.51 18.32
N PHE A 16 -11.84 12.40 18.10
CA PHE A 16 -12.04 11.78 16.79
C PHE A 16 -13.49 11.30 16.71
N ASN A 17 -14.02 11.14 15.49
CA ASN A 17 -15.36 10.63 15.23
C ASN A 17 -15.38 9.13 14.94
N SER A 18 -14.30 8.56 14.40
CA SER A 18 -14.25 7.15 14.04
C SER A 18 -12.85 6.53 14.16
N VAL A 19 -12.77 5.20 14.08
CA VAL A 19 -11.51 4.45 14.22
C VAL A 19 -10.74 4.30 12.90
N TRP A 20 -11.28 4.83 11.79
CA TRP A 20 -10.81 4.58 10.43
C TRP A 20 -9.60 5.43 10.05
N VAL A 21 -8.55 5.40 10.87
CA VAL A 21 -7.36 6.26 10.72
C VAL A 21 -6.62 6.05 9.39
N ARG A 22 -6.85 4.94 8.70
CA ARG A 22 -6.39 4.77 7.31
C ARG A 22 -6.91 5.88 6.40
N ASP A 23 -8.17 6.25 6.59
CA ASP A 23 -8.89 7.09 5.65
C ASP A 23 -8.55 8.56 5.83
N TYR A 24 -8.47 8.99 7.09
CA TYR A 24 -8.28 10.39 7.48
C TYR A 24 -6.88 10.68 8.03
N GLY A 25 -6.05 9.68 8.30
CA GLY A 25 -4.72 9.89 8.87
C GLY A 25 -3.73 10.49 7.87
N PRO A 26 -2.60 11.06 8.36
CA PRO A 26 -1.63 11.73 7.51
C PRO A 26 -0.98 10.74 6.54
N GLN A 27 -0.77 11.14 5.29
CA GLN A 27 -0.02 10.35 4.31
C GLN A 27 1.44 10.74 4.36
N SER A 28 2.32 9.77 4.63
CA SER A 28 3.77 10.01 4.59
C SER A 28 4.23 10.23 3.15
N ILE A 29 5.10 11.22 2.96
CA ILE A 29 5.87 11.50 1.75
C ILE A 29 7.30 11.87 2.16
N TYR A 30 8.24 11.81 1.21
CA TYR A 30 9.58 12.37 1.42
C TYR A 30 9.82 13.54 0.46
N LEU A 31 10.42 14.60 0.98
CA LEU A 31 10.85 15.76 0.19
C LEU A 31 12.33 15.60 -0.19
N ASN A 32 12.65 15.97 -1.42
CA ASN A 32 14.03 15.97 -1.95
C ASN A 32 14.70 14.59 -1.82
N GLY A 33 14.06 13.54 -2.34
CA GLY A 33 14.54 12.16 -2.21
C GLY A 33 14.17 11.59 -0.85
N THR A 34 15.16 11.27 -0.03
CA THR A 34 15.01 10.70 1.33
C THR A 34 15.25 11.69 2.45
N ASN A 35 15.43 12.98 2.13
CA ASN A 35 16.01 13.97 3.04
C ASN A 35 15.09 14.42 4.18
N GLU A 36 13.80 14.49 3.94
CA GLU A 36 12.85 15.03 4.92
C GLU A 36 11.51 14.30 4.82
N LEU A 37 11.12 13.64 5.91
CA LEU A 37 9.76 13.13 6.05
C LEU A 37 8.79 14.30 6.19
N ALA A 38 7.71 14.28 5.41
CA ALA A 38 6.58 15.17 5.55
C ALA A 38 5.26 14.41 5.47
N PHE A 39 4.19 15.06 5.88
CA PHE A 39 2.83 14.56 5.75
C PHE A 39 2.05 15.31 4.68
N VAL A 40 1.13 14.60 4.05
CA VAL A 40 0.07 15.15 3.21
C VAL A 40 -1.28 14.88 3.86
N ASP A 41 -2.13 15.89 3.76
CA ASP A 41 -3.50 15.90 4.25
C ASP A 41 -4.46 16.29 3.12
N TRP A 42 -5.71 15.88 3.24
CA TRP A 42 -6.78 16.12 2.28
C TRP A 42 -8.09 16.30 3.02
N VAL A 43 -9.15 16.73 2.31
CA VAL A 43 -10.47 16.73 2.95
C VAL A 43 -11.00 15.30 2.99
N TYR A 44 -11.25 14.80 4.20
CA TYR A 44 -11.83 13.49 4.41
C TYR A 44 -13.26 13.44 3.83
N ASN A 45 -13.53 12.41 3.03
CA ASN A 45 -14.79 12.21 2.33
C ASN A 45 -15.99 11.77 3.20
N ARG A 46 -15.93 11.98 4.52
CA ARG A 46 -17.04 11.71 5.45
C ARG A 46 -17.33 12.95 6.29
N PRO A 47 -18.58 13.16 6.73
CA PRO A 47 -18.97 14.30 7.58
C PRO A 47 -18.48 14.09 9.03
N ARG A 48 -17.16 14.00 9.20
CA ARG A 48 -16.46 13.64 10.43
C ARG A 48 -15.37 14.68 10.71
N PRO A 49 -15.75 15.89 11.16
CA PRO A 49 -14.82 17.01 11.27
C PRO A 49 -13.72 16.81 12.32
N SER A 50 -13.93 15.93 13.32
CA SER A 50 -12.89 15.60 14.29
C SER A 50 -11.87 14.60 13.73
N ASP A 51 -12.26 13.76 12.76
CA ASP A 51 -11.33 12.89 12.03
C ASP A 51 -10.49 13.71 11.05
N ASP A 52 -11.13 14.65 10.34
CA ASP A 52 -10.53 15.48 9.28
C ASP A 52 -9.40 16.41 9.76
N VAL A 53 -9.28 16.64 11.07
CA VAL A 53 -8.20 17.46 11.67
C VAL A 53 -7.05 16.63 12.24
N ILE A 54 -7.19 15.31 12.33
CA ILE A 54 -6.19 14.43 12.96
C ILE A 54 -4.81 14.50 12.28
N PRO A 55 -4.67 14.61 10.95
CA PRO A 55 -3.36 14.77 10.32
C PRO A 55 -2.54 15.92 10.90
N SER A 56 -3.18 17.08 11.12
CA SER A 56 -2.52 18.26 11.69
C SER A 56 -2.13 18.04 13.16
N VAL A 57 -2.96 17.33 13.92
CA VAL A 57 -2.66 16.98 15.32
C VAL A 57 -1.44 16.06 15.40
N ILE A 58 -1.40 15.00 14.57
CA ILE A 58 -0.28 14.06 14.52
C ILE A 58 1.01 14.75 14.03
N ALA A 59 0.91 15.57 12.99
CA ALA A 59 2.03 16.35 12.47
C ALA A 59 2.66 17.24 13.55
N ASN A 60 1.83 17.99 14.29
CA ASN A 60 2.29 18.85 15.37
C ASN A 60 2.93 18.07 16.53
N GLU A 61 2.34 16.94 16.93
CA GLU A 61 2.89 16.10 18.00
C GLU A 61 4.25 15.52 17.64
N LEU A 62 4.44 15.11 16.38
CA LEU A 62 5.68 14.50 15.90
C LEU A 62 6.71 15.51 15.38
N GLY A 63 6.33 16.79 15.26
CA GLY A 63 7.19 17.82 14.68
C GLY A 63 7.47 17.62 13.18
N ILE A 64 6.53 16.98 12.45
CA ILE A 64 6.67 16.66 11.03
C ILE A 64 5.94 17.73 10.20
N PRO A 65 6.56 18.30 9.13
CA PRO A 65 5.89 19.22 8.22
C PRO A 65 4.65 18.61 7.59
N ILE A 66 3.63 19.42 7.29
CA ILE A 66 2.39 18.96 6.65
C ILE A 66 1.96 19.85 5.49
N TYR A 67 1.53 19.23 4.40
CA TYR A 67 1.01 19.88 3.20
C TYR A 67 -0.45 19.49 2.99
N GLN A 68 -1.35 20.48 2.94
CA GLN A 68 -2.78 20.22 2.97
C GLN A 68 -3.44 20.51 1.61
N MET A 69 -4.16 19.53 1.09
CA MET A 69 -5.07 19.63 -0.06
C MET A 69 -6.49 20.00 0.39
N THR A 70 -6.61 20.91 1.36
CA THR A 70 -7.90 21.26 2.01
C THR A 70 -8.52 22.56 1.49
N GLN A 71 -7.77 23.34 0.73
CA GLN A 71 -8.17 24.67 0.24
C GLN A 71 -8.02 24.79 -1.28
N SER A 72 -8.90 25.59 -1.91
CA SER A 72 -8.82 25.88 -3.34
C SER A 72 -7.50 26.62 -3.68
N PRO A 73 -6.90 26.40 -4.86
CA PRO A 73 -7.40 25.58 -5.97
C PRO A 73 -7.12 24.07 -5.83
N ASN A 74 -6.32 23.65 -4.85
CA ASN A 74 -5.85 22.27 -4.71
C ASN A 74 -6.70 21.44 -3.75
N ARG A 75 -7.93 21.88 -3.49
CA ARG A 75 -8.85 21.20 -2.58
C ARG A 75 -9.22 19.84 -3.18
N LEU A 76 -8.89 18.76 -2.48
CA LEU A 76 -9.19 17.39 -2.90
C LEU A 76 -9.92 16.66 -1.77
N THR A 77 -11.11 16.14 -2.06
CA THR A 77 -11.83 15.22 -1.18
C THR A 77 -11.36 13.81 -1.48
N THR A 78 -10.81 13.09 -0.50
CA THR A 78 -10.40 11.69 -0.72
C THR A 78 -10.31 10.93 0.60
N THR A 79 -9.79 9.71 0.53
CA THR A 79 -9.69 8.77 1.64
C THR A 79 -8.52 7.83 1.41
N GLY A 80 -7.73 7.58 2.45
CA GLY A 80 -6.52 6.77 2.35
C GLY A 80 -6.75 5.29 2.08
N GLY A 81 -7.94 4.72 2.39
CA GLY A 81 -8.26 3.34 2.00
C GLY A 81 -8.45 3.19 0.48
N ASN A 82 -8.78 4.28 -0.20
CA ASN A 82 -8.86 4.35 -1.65
C ASN A 82 -7.58 4.87 -2.31
N PHE A 83 -6.42 4.72 -1.66
CA PHE A 83 -5.14 5.14 -2.21
C PHE A 83 -4.02 4.15 -1.84
N MET A 84 -3.17 3.82 -2.81
CA MET A 84 -1.91 3.11 -2.61
C MET A 84 -0.88 3.64 -3.58
N ALA A 85 0.40 3.58 -3.21
CA ALA A 85 1.52 3.94 -4.07
C ALA A 85 2.58 2.84 -4.01
N ASP A 86 3.33 2.67 -5.10
CA ASP A 86 4.38 1.65 -5.21
C ASP A 86 5.74 2.11 -4.66
N GLY A 87 5.86 3.39 -4.28
CA GLY A 87 7.11 3.99 -3.80
C GLY A 87 8.03 4.49 -4.91
N PHE A 88 7.64 4.35 -6.17
CA PHE A 88 8.39 4.76 -7.37
C PHE A 88 7.59 5.69 -8.29
N GLY A 89 6.54 6.33 -7.75
CA GLY A 89 5.77 7.36 -8.44
C GLY A 89 4.44 6.88 -9.04
N ASN A 90 4.14 5.58 -9.09
CA ASN A 90 2.81 5.15 -9.50
C ASN A 90 1.85 5.17 -8.31
N GLY A 91 0.65 5.70 -8.51
CA GLY A 91 -0.43 5.69 -7.53
C GLY A 91 -1.68 5.03 -8.06
N TYR A 92 -2.49 4.47 -7.16
CA TYR A 92 -3.68 3.69 -7.49
C TYR A 92 -4.86 4.14 -6.66
N SER A 93 -6.04 4.16 -7.26
CA SER A 93 -7.33 4.36 -6.58
C SER A 93 -8.47 3.78 -7.39
N SER A 94 -9.68 3.76 -6.83
CA SER A 94 -10.90 3.64 -7.62
C SER A 94 -11.33 5.01 -8.15
N LYS A 95 -12.23 5.01 -9.13
CA LYS A 95 -12.84 6.22 -9.68
C LYS A 95 -13.70 6.99 -8.69
N LEU A 96 -13.91 6.50 -7.46
CA LEU A 96 -14.51 7.27 -6.37
C LEU A 96 -13.85 8.64 -6.19
N VAL A 97 -12.53 8.74 -6.38
CA VAL A 97 -11.82 10.04 -6.31
C VAL A 97 -12.31 11.03 -7.37
N LEU A 98 -12.76 10.57 -8.53
CA LEU A 98 -13.37 11.42 -9.56
C LEU A 98 -14.81 11.77 -9.18
N ASP A 99 -15.57 10.77 -8.70
CA ASP A 99 -16.98 10.93 -8.34
C ASP A 99 -17.18 11.96 -7.21
N GLU A 100 -16.26 11.98 -6.24
CA GLU A 100 -16.28 12.89 -5.08
C GLU A 100 -15.68 14.28 -5.35
N ASN A 101 -15.09 14.49 -6.53
CA ASN A 101 -14.46 15.76 -6.93
C ASN A 101 -14.94 16.23 -8.31
N ASN A 102 -16.25 16.16 -8.57
CA ASN A 102 -16.89 16.48 -9.86
C ASN A 102 -16.65 17.91 -10.40
N SER A 103 -16.16 18.83 -9.56
CA SER A 103 -15.77 20.19 -9.96
C SER A 103 -14.37 20.26 -10.58
N LEU A 104 -13.59 19.18 -10.49
CA LEU A 104 -12.25 19.06 -11.05
C LEU A 104 -12.28 18.09 -12.24
N SER A 105 -11.48 18.38 -13.27
CA SER A 105 -11.18 17.39 -14.30
C SER A 105 -10.22 16.34 -13.75
N GLU A 106 -10.19 15.16 -14.38
CA GLU A 106 -9.24 14.11 -14.02
C GLU A 106 -7.78 14.60 -14.09
N SER A 107 -7.42 15.38 -15.12
CA SER A 107 -6.08 15.97 -15.25
C SER A 107 -5.75 16.95 -14.11
N GLN A 108 -6.74 17.67 -13.56
CA GLN A 108 -6.51 18.53 -12.39
C GLN A 108 -6.27 17.69 -11.14
N ILE A 109 -7.00 16.60 -10.95
CA ILE A 109 -6.79 15.66 -9.84
C ILE A 109 -5.40 15.04 -9.94
N ASP A 110 -4.98 14.62 -11.14
CA ASP A 110 -3.66 14.05 -11.40
C ASP A 110 -2.56 15.08 -11.12
N GLY A 111 -2.74 16.33 -11.58
CA GLY A 111 -1.79 17.40 -11.29
C GLY A 111 -1.66 17.71 -9.80
N ILE A 112 -2.75 17.65 -9.03
CA ILE A 112 -2.73 17.81 -7.57
C ILE A 112 -1.95 16.64 -6.92
N LYS A 113 -2.25 15.40 -7.30
CA LYS A 113 -1.56 14.20 -6.77
C LYS A 113 -0.08 14.21 -7.10
N SER A 114 0.29 14.60 -8.32
CA SER A 114 1.69 14.77 -8.72
C SER A 114 2.38 15.84 -7.88
N SER A 115 1.77 17.02 -7.72
CA SER A 115 2.38 18.15 -7.01
C SER A 115 2.56 17.93 -5.50
N TYR A 116 1.63 17.24 -4.85
CA TYR A 116 1.67 17.03 -3.39
C TYR A 116 2.33 15.71 -3.00
N MET A 117 2.30 14.70 -3.88
CA MET A 117 2.65 13.33 -3.50
C MET A 117 3.65 12.67 -4.45
N GLY A 118 4.10 13.36 -5.51
CA GLY A 118 5.02 12.81 -6.50
C GLY A 118 4.42 11.67 -7.34
N ILE A 119 3.09 11.61 -7.44
CA ILE A 119 2.38 10.53 -8.14
C ILE A 119 2.13 10.90 -9.61
N ASP A 120 2.76 10.16 -10.51
CA ASP A 120 2.52 10.18 -11.95
C ASP A 120 3.07 8.88 -12.59
N PRO A 121 2.23 8.01 -13.18
CA PRO A 121 0.78 8.13 -13.33
C PRO A 121 -0.05 7.86 -12.06
N TYR A 122 -1.25 8.47 -12.02
CA TYR A 122 -2.30 8.15 -11.05
C TYR A 122 -3.40 7.27 -11.69
N ILE A 123 -3.27 5.96 -11.49
CA ILE A 123 -4.08 4.90 -12.11
C ILE A 123 -5.41 4.74 -11.36
N LYS A 124 -6.53 4.73 -12.11
CA LYS A 124 -7.88 4.69 -11.52
C LYS A 124 -8.70 3.52 -12.06
N MET A 125 -9.16 2.66 -11.16
CA MET A 125 -10.01 1.51 -11.47
C MET A 125 -11.49 1.86 -11.39
N THR A 126 -12.32 1.20 -12.19
CA THR A 126 -13.78 1.39 -12.09
C THR A 126 -14.27 0.88 -10.74
N ASN A 127 -15.18 1.64 -10.11
CA ASN A 127 -15.76 1.26 -8.81
C ASN A 127 -16.41 -0.12 -8.87
N LEU A 128 -16.31 -0.85 -7.77
CA LEU A 128 -16.92 -2.16 -7.66
C LEU A 128 -18.42 -2.06 -7.35
N PRO A 129 -19.28 -2.90 -7.95
CA PRO A 129 -20.73 -2.89 -7.70
C PRO A 129 -21.18 -3.10 -6.26
N TYR A 130 -20.52 -3.99 -5.49
CA TYR A 130 -20.98 -4.42 -4.16
C TYR A 130 -20.11 -3.96 -3.00
N ASP A 131 -18.85 -3.61 -3.21
CA ASP A 131 -18.08 -2.84 -2.23
C ASP A 131 -18.70 -1.44 -2.06
N GLY A 132 -19.48 -1.27 -0.99
CA GLY A 132 -20.23 -0.04 -0.72
C GLY A 132 -19.38 1.18 -0.35
N ILE A 133 -18.07 1.03 -0.12
CA ILE A 133 -17.16 2.16 0.10
C ILE A 133 -16.24 2.43 -1.10
N HIS A 134 -16.20 1.53 -2.08
CA HIS A 134 -15.40 1.62 -3.31
C HIS A 134 -13.90 1.85 -3.05
N HIS A 135 -13.34 1.26 -2.01
CA HIS A 135 -11.91 1.39 -1.69
C HIS A 135 -11.08 0.31 -2.37
N ILE A 136 -9.88 0.66 -2.84
CA ILE A 136 -8.97 -0.32 -3.45
C ILE A 136 -8.40 -1.31 -2.44
N ASP A 137 -8.23 -0.91 -1.18
CA ASP A 137 -7.72 -1.80 -0.13
C ASP A 137 -8.67 -2.97 0.22
N MET A 138 -9.91 -2.92 -0.28
CA MET A 138 -10.88 -3.99 -0.13
C MET A 138 -10.71 -5.13 -1.15
N HIS A 139 -9.96 -4.92 -2.23
CA HIS A 139 -9.80 -5.93 -3.29
C HIS A 139 -8.40 -6.03 -3.90
N MET A 140 -7.49 -5.12 -3.55
CA MET A 140 -6.12 -5.08 -4.05
C MET A 140 -5.15 -4.65 -2.96
N LYS A 141 -3.90 -5.15 -3.01
CA LYS A 141 -2.77 -4.66 -2.22
C LYS A 141 -1.48 -4.73 -3.03
N LEU A 142 -0.62 -3.72 -2.92
CA LEU A 142 0.75 -3.80 -3.43
C LEU A 142 1.61 -4.57 -2.42
N LEU A 143 2.30 -5.61 -2.88
CA LEU A 143 3.24 -6.39 -2.04
C LEU A 143 4.67 -5.86 -2.15
N ASP A 144 5.02 -5.38 -3.34
CA ASP A 144 6.23 -4.66 -3.70
C ASP A 144 5.89 -3.75 -4.90
N GLU A 145 6.89 -3.07 -5.46
CA GLU A 145 6.75 -2.16 -6.59
C GLU A 145 6.38 -2.84 -7.92
N GLU A 146 6.36 -4.18 -7.97
CA GLU A 146 6.09 -4.96 -9.16
C GLU A 146 4.92 -5.97 -9.02
N THR A 147 4.40 -6.18 -7.82
CA THR A 147 3.53 -7.31 -7.48
C THR A 147 2.21 -6.85 -6.87
N LEU A 148 1.12 -7.16 -7.58
CA LEU A 148 -0.25 -6.89 -7.15
C LEU A 148 -0.83 -8.15 -6.48
N LEU A 149 -1.25 -8.05 -5.23
CA LEU A 149 -2.14 -9.01 -4.61
C LEU A 149 -3.59 -8.62 -4.91
N VAL A 150 -4.36 -9.50 -5.55
CA VAL A 150 -5.72 -9.19 -5.99
C VAL A 150 -6.71 -10.27 -5.55
N GLY A 151 -7.81 -9.83 -4.94
CA GLY A 151 -8.90 -10.69 -4.51
C GLY A 151 -9.47 -11.54 -5.65
N GLN A 152 -9.80 -12.80 -5.37
CA GLN A 152 -10.38 -13.73 -6.32
C GLN A 152 -11.68 -14.33 -5.79
N TYR A 153 -12.79 -13.95 -6.42
CA TYR A 153 -14.07 -14.64 -6.27
C TYR A 153 -14.12 -15.87 -7.19
N PRO A 154 -15.02 -16.83 -6.92
CA PRO A 154 -15.43 -17.80 -7.93
C PRO A 154 -15.92 -17.09 -9.20
N THR A 155 -15.71 -17.71 -10.36
CA THR A 155 -16.05 -17.14 -11.67
C THR A 155 -17.50 -16.66 -11.73
N GLY A 156 -17.69 -15.39 -12.09
CA GLY A 156 -19.02 -14.80 -12.28
C GLY A 156 -19.74 -14.37 -10.99
N VAL A 157 -19.09 -14.49 -9.83
CA VAL A 157 -19.72 -14.20 -8.52
C VAL A 157 -19.34 -12.80 -8.03
N SER A 158 -20.32 -12.10 -7.46
CA SER A 158 -20.15 -10.81 -6.79
C SER A 158 -19.35 -9.81 -7.65
N ASP A 159 -18.38 -9.10 -7.06
CA ASP A 159 -17.52 -8.14 -7.75
C ASP A 159 -16.41 -8.80 -8.60
N GLY A 160 -16.33 -10.13 -8.62
CA GLY A 160 -15.33 -10.90 -9.38
C GLY A 160 -15.17 -10.41 -10.84
N PRO A 161 -16.24 -10.35 -11.65
CA PRO A 161 -16.14 -9.86 -13.03
C PRO A 161 -15.55 -8.44 -13.16
N GLN A 162 -15.89 -7.53 -12.24
CA GLN A 162 -15.37 -6.16 -12.28
C GLN A 162 -13.92 -6.10 -11.80
N ILE A 163 -13.54 -6.89 -10.79
CA ILE A 163 -12.15 -7.04 -10.34
C ILE A 163 -11.26 -7.56 -11.47
N GLU A 164 -11.69 -8.60 -12.22
CA GLU A 164 -10.94 -9.09 -13.38
C GLU A 164 -10.83 -8.04 -14.49
N THR A 165 -11.90 -7.27 -14.71
CA THR A 165 -11.89 -6.18 -15.70
C THR A 165 -10.89 -5.08 -15.31
N ASN A 166 -10.88 -4.68 -14.04
CA ASN A 166 -9.94 -3.69 -13.50
C ASN A 166 -8.49 -4.20 -13.54
N LEU A 167 -8.27 -5.47 -13.18
CA LEU A 167 -6.95 -6.09 -13.27
C LEU A 167 -6.43 -6.11 -14.70
N ASN A 168 -7.24 -6.57 -15.66
CA ASN A 168 -6.87 -6.56 -17.07
C ASN A 168 -6.64 -5.14 -17.60
N TYR A 169 -7.38 -4.14 -17.13
CA TYR A 169 -7.11 -2.75 -17.46
C TYR A 169 -5.70 -2.34 -16.99
N ILE A 170 -5.30 -2.68 -15.76
CA ILE A 170 -3.94 -2.40 -15.28
C ILE A 170 -2.90 -3.12 -16.14
N LEU A 171 -3.02 -4.44 -16.30
CA LEU A 171 -2.03 -5.28 -16.98
C LEU A 171 -1.83 -4.93 -18.47
N ASN A 172 -2.87 -4.42 -19.14
CA ASN A 172 -2.81 -4.08 -20.56
C ASN A 172 -2.33 -2.65 -20.84
N ASN A 173 -2.36 -1.75 -19.85
CA ASN A 173 -2.12 -0.32 -20.08
C ASN A 173 -0.95 0.25 -19.29
N PHE A 174 -0.48 -0.44 -18.26
CA PHE A 174 0.58 0.06 -17.37
C PHE A 174 1.66 -0.99 -17.16
N GLN A 175 2.85 -0.49 -16.85
CA GLN A 175 4.02 -1.29 -16.48
C GLN A 175 4.45 -0.92 -15.06
N THR A 176 5.22 -1.82 -14.47
CA THR A 176 5.97 -1.56 -13.24
C THR A 176 6.97 -0.41 -13.45
N PRO A 177 7.48 0.20 -12.37
CA PRO A 177 8.53 1.22 -12.44
C PRO A 177 9.75 0.82 -13.27
N TYR A 178 10.02 -0.48 -13.36
CA TYR A 178 11.13 -1.03 -14.15
C TYR A 178 10.76 -1.39 -15.60
N GLY A 179 9.62 -0.94 -16.10
CA GLY A 179 9.20 -1.15 -17.50
C GLY A 179 8.77 -2.58 -17.82
N ARG A 180 8.39 -3.38 -16.81
CA ARG A 180 7.98 -4.79 -16.94
C ARG A 180 6.50 -4.97 -16.61
N PRO A 181 5.83 -6.04 -17.09
CA PRO A 181 4.46 -6.36 -16.64
C PRO A 181 4.40 -6.59 -15.13
N TYR A 182 3.28 -6.26 -14.49
CA TYR A 182 3.05 -6.58 -13.08
C TYR A 182 2.96 -8.09 -12.86
N LYS A 183 3.51 -8.57 -11.74
CA LYS A 183 3.21 -9.90 -11.20
C LYS A 183 1.87 -9.83 -10.48
N VAL A 184 1.10 -10.91 -10.54
CA VAL A 184 -0.20 -10.99 -9.87
C VAL A 184 -0.22 -12.19 -8.94
N VAL A 185 -0.46 -11.93 -7.67
CA VAL A 185 -0.77 -12.93 -6.65
C VAL A 185 -2.28 -12.90 -6.42
N ARG A 186 -2.92 -14.07 -6.46
CA ARG A 186 -4.36 -14.17 -6.20
C ARG A 186 -4.60 -14.61 -4.76
N ILE A 187 -5.56 -13.99 -4.11
CA ILE A 187 -6.00 -14.36 -2.75
C ILE A 187 -7.51 -14.58 -2.76
N PRO A 188 -8.03 -15.66 -2.16
CA PRO A 188 -9.47 -15.92 -2.19
C PRO A 188 -10.24 -14.76 -1.56
N MET A 189 -11.37 -14.37 -2.15
CA MET A 189 -12.36 -13.55 -1.44
C MET A 189 -13.26 -14.50 -0.65
N PRO A 190 -13.36 -14.37 0.68
CA PRO A 190 -14.16 -15.29 1.48
C PRO A 190 -15.66 -14.98 1.37
N PRO A 191 -16.54 -16.00 1.37
CA PRO A 191 -17.96 -15.81 1.61
C PRO A 191 -18.23 -15.54 3.10
N ASP A 192 -19.47 -15.22 3.44
CA ASP A 192 -19.95 -15.28 4.83
C ASP A 192 -20.07 -16.73 5.34
N GLU A 193 -20.45 -16.90 6.61
CA GLU A 193 -20.62 -18.19 7.29
C GLU A 193 -21.71 -19.09 6.66
N ASN A 194 -22.59 -18.52 5.85
CA ASN A 194 -23.64 -19.23 5.12
C ASN A 194 -23.25 -19.48 3.66
N GLY A 195 -22.00 -19.20 3.28
CA GLY A 195 -21.51 -19.37 1.91
C GLY A 195 -21.99 -18.30 0.93
N ARG A 196 -22.47 -17.14 1.42
CA ARG A 196 -22.96 -16.04 0.58
C ARG A 196 -21.84 -15.04 0.32
N TYR A 197 -21.67 -14.66 -0.93
CA TYR A 197 -20.74 -13.61 -1.33
C TYR A 197 -21.42 -12.24 -1.33
N PRO A 198 -20.64 -11.13 -1.30
CA PRO A 198 -21.21 -9.80 -1.22
C PRO A 198 -22.20 -9.52 -2.34
N SER A 199 -23.32 -8.92 -1.94
CA SER A 199 -24.38 -8.37 -2.78
C SER A 199 -24.80 -7.02 -2.18
N ASN A 200 -25.93 -6.46 -2.63
CA ASN A 200 -26.41 -5.18 -2.09
C ASN A 200 -26.62 -5.27 -0.57
N TYR A 201 -25.92 -4.41 0.19
CA TYR A 201 -26.04 -4.26 1.64
C TYR A 201 -25.58 -5.46 2.48
N SER A 202 -24.44 -6.06 2.12
CA SER A 202 -23.83 -7.15 2.90
C SER A 202 -22.39 -6.84 3.30
N ASP A 203 -21.91 -7.53 4.34
CA ASP A 203 -20.52 -7.42 4.79
C ASP A 203 -19.56 -7.80 3.66
N TYR A 204 -18.54 -6.98 3.44
CA TYR A 204 -17.54 -7.18 2.39
C TYR A 204 -16.27 -7.80 2.99
N LEU A 205 -16.30 -9.11 3.28
CA LEU A 205 -15.15 -9.80 3.85
C LEU A 205 -14.02 -9.87 2.81
N THR A 206 -12.81 -9.58 3.25
CA THR A 206 -11.63 -9.54 2.37
C THR A 206 -10.35 -9.86 3.14
N TYR A 207 -9.40 -10.52 2.48
CA TYR A 207 -8.06 -10.72 3.02
C TYR A 207 -7.04 -9.69 2.53
N THR A 208 -7.39 -8.88 1.52
CA THR A 208 -6.49 -7.85 0.97
C THR A 208 -6.32 -6.65 1.90
N ASN A 209 -7.28 -6.45 2.82
CA ASN A 209 -7.28 -5.36 3.80
C ASN A 209 -6.30 -5.63 4.96
N ALA A 210 -5.10 -6.11 4.61
CA ALA A 210 -3.99 -6.39 5.51
C ALA A 210 -3.09 -5.16 5.71
N THR A 211 -2.39 -5.12 6.84
CA THR A 211 -1.40 -4.08 7.14
C THR A 211 0.00 -4.68 7.07
N ILE A 212 0.87 -4.06 6.27
CA ILE A 212 2.31 -4.39 6.22
C ILE A 212 3.02 -3.34 7.07
N LEU A 213 3.84 -3.79 8.02
CA LEU A 213 4.60 -2.93 8.92
C LEU A 213 5.98 -3.53 9.12
N ASN A 214 6.99 -2.96 8.46
CA ASN A 214 8.36 -3.50 8.44
C ASN A 214 8.30 -5.01 8.08
N GLY A 215 8.95 -5.90 8.84
CA GLY A 215 8.90 -7.35 8.61
C GLY A 215 7.63 -8.08 9.11
N LEU A 216 6.52 -7.39 9.36
CA LEU A 216 5.26 -7.95 9.88
C LEU A 216 4.10 -7.71 8.91
N ILE A 217 3.25 -8.72 8.73
CA ILE A 217 1.99 -8.61 7.99
C ILE A 217 0.85 -9.03 8.91
N LEU A 218 -0.09 -8.11 9.14
CA LEU A 218 -1.32 -8.36 9.87
C LEU A 218 -2.44 -8.59 8.86
N VAL A 219 -2.92 -9.83 8.76
CA VAL A 219 -3.95 -10.23 7.80
C VAL A 219 -5.28 -10.37 8.55
N PRO A 220 -6.39 -9.76 8.09
CA PRO A 220 -7.68 -9.98 8.72
C PRO A 220 -8.10 -11.45 8.54
N ILE A 221 -8.66 -12.08 9.56
CA ILE A 221 -9.24 -13.44 9.49
C ILE A 221 -10.65 -13.42 10.09
N TYR A 222 -11.47 -14.41 9.75
CA TYR A 222 -12.91 -14.37 10.05
C TYR A 222 -13.46 -15.63 10.76
N GLY A 223 -12.61 -16.61 11.05
CA GLY A 223 -13.01 -17.92 11.55
C GLY A 223 -13.56 -18.82 10.43
N LEU A 224 -13.10 -18.62 9.20
CA LEU A 224 -13.56 -19.30 8.00
C LEU A 224 -12.51 -20.31 7.49
N PRO A 225 -12.92 -21.37 6.76
CA PRO A 225 -11.98 -22.33 6.19
C PRO A 225 -10.88 -21.70 5.32
N GLN A 226 -11.19 -20.59 4.64
CA GLN A 226 -10.29 -19.86 3.75
C GLN A 226 -9.21 -19.05 4.49
N ASP A 227 -9.32 -18.85 5.81
CA ASP A 227 -8.36 -18.05 6.58
C ASP A 227 -6.93 -18.59 6.44
N ASN A 228 -6.77 -19.92 6.52
CA ASN A 228 -5.45 -20.56 6.43
C ASN A 228 -4.85 -20.44 5.03
N GLU A 229 -5.67 -20.57 3.99
CA GLU A 229 -5.25 -20.38 2.60
C GLU A 229 -4.75 -18.95 2.38
N ALA A 230 -5.51 -17.96 2.85
CA ALA A 230 -5.13 -16.55 2.74
C ALA A 230 -3.82 -16.23 3.46
N LEU A 231 -3.61 -16.78 4.66
CA LEU A 231 -2.35 -16.63 5.39
C LEU A 231 -1.17 -17.26 4.65
N GLU A 232 -1.37 -18.41 4.00
CA GLU A 232 -0.33 -19.08 3.24
C GLU A 232 0.05 -18.31 1.97
N VAL A 233 -0.93 -17.75 1.26
CA VAL A 233 -0.68 -16.85 0.12
C VAL A 233 0.28 -15.70 0.51
N TYR A 234 0.08 -15.08 1.67
CA TYR A 234 1.00 -14.04 2.16
C TYR A 234 2.39 -14.58 2.50
N ARG A 235 2.50 -15.78 3.10
CA ARG A 235 3.80 -16.38 3.44
C ARG A 235 4.60 -16.75 2.20
N GLU A 236 3.95 -17.30 1.19
CA GLU A 236 4.55 -17.66 -0.08
C GLU A 236 4.96 -16.41 -0.88
N ALA A 237 4.10 -15.39 -0.91
CA ALA A 237 4.35 -14.18 -1.68
C ALA A 237 5.35 -13.22 -1.01
N MET A 238 5.48 -13.25 0.31
CA MET A 238 6.36 -12.36 1.08
C MET A 238 7.28 -13.15 2.03
N PRO A 239 8.20 -13.98 1.50
CA PRO A 239 9.08 -14.79 2.31
C PRO A 239 9.95 -13.92 3.24
N GLY A 240 10.15 -14.39 4.47
CA GLY A 240 10.88 -13.65 5.52
C GLY A 240 10.00 -12.73 6.38
N TYR A 241 8.79 -12.37 5.93
CA TYR A 241 7.85 -11.63 6.75
C TYR A 241 7.16 -12.54 7.78
N LYS A 242 6.92 -12.00 8.97
CA LYS A 242 6.06 -12.65 9.96
C LYS A 242 4.60 -12.37 9.62
N VAL A 243 3.86 -13.39 9.21
CA VAL A 243 2.42 -13.29 8.90
C VAL A 243 1.58 -13.67 10.12
N VAL A 244 0.69 -12.76 10.56
CA VAL A 244 -0.18 -12.94 11.72
C VAL A 244 -1.64 -12.66 11.32
N GLY A 245 -2.52 -13.64 11.56
CA GLY A 245 -3.95 -13.47 11.40
C GLY A 245 -4.57 -12.74 12.59
N ILE A 246 -5.37 -11.69 12.32
CA ILE A 246 -6.11 -10.93 13.33
C ILE A 246 -7.61 -11.10 13.08
N ASN A 247 -8.35 -11.60 14.07
CA ASN A 247 -9.78 -11.83 13.90
C ASN A 247 -10.54 -10.50 13.79
N MET A 248 -11.06 -10.21 12.59
CA MET A 248 -11.80 -8.98 12.28
C MET A 248 -13.30 -9.22 12.12
N ARG A 249 -13.81 -10.38 12.53
CA ARG A 249 -15.23 -10.76 12.40
C ARG A 249 -16.19 -9.76 13.04
N ASN A 250 -15.80 -9.14 14.15
CA ASN A 250 -16.63 -8.16 14.86
C ASN A 250 -16.48 -6.72 14.32
N VAL A 251 -15.52 -6.48 13.42
CA VAL A 251 -15.23 -5.15 12.86
C VAL A 251 -15.76 -5.03 11.43
N ILE A 252 -15.69 -6.11 10.65
CA ILE A 252 -16.11 -6.11 9.24
C ILE A 252 -17.55 -5.65 8.98
N PRO A 253 -18.55 -5.82 9.88
CA PRO A 253 -19.89 -5.28 9.67
C PRO A 253 -19.93 -3.74 9.64
N ALA A 254 -18.87 -3.08 10.09
CA ALA A 254 -18.70 -1.63 9.97
C ALA A 254 -17.98 -1.20 8.66
N SER A 255 -17.88 -2.11 7.69
CA SER A 255 -17.31 -1.91 6.34
C SER A 255 -15.81 -1.66 6.30
N GLY A 256 -15.03 -2.31 7.16
CA GLY A 256 -13.56 -2.25 7.09
C GLY A 256 -12.89 -3.32 7.95
N ALA A 257 -11.59 -3.54 7.76
CA ALA A 257 -10.80 -4.49 8.54
C ALA A 257 -9.51 -3.84 9.06
N ILE A 258 -8.44 -4.62 9.22
CA ILE A 258 -7.24 -4.18 9.96
C ILE A 258 -6.51 -3.03 9.26
N HIS A 259 -6.46 -3.02 7.92
CA HIS A 259 -5.86 -1.92 7.17
C HIS A 259 -6.62 -0.61 7.36
N CYS A 260 -7.96 -0.65 7.42
CA CYS A 260 -8.78 0.55 7.59
C CYS A 260 -8.61 1.22 8.96
N ILE A 261 -8.25 0.47 10.00
CA ILE A 261 -8.05 0.99 11.37
C ILE A 261 -6.58 1.23 11.73
N THR A 262 -5.68 1.15 10.75
CA THR A 262 -4.25 1.36 10.95
C THR A 262 -3.68 2.31 9.90
N ARG A 263 -2.65 3.06 10.27
CA ARG A 263 -1.91 3.95 9.39
C ARG A 263 -0.43 3.90 9.77
N GLU A 264 0.41 3.53 8.81
CA GLU A 264 1.85 3.59 8.93
C GLU A 264 2.35 5.03 8.90
N ILE A 265 3.40 5.28 9.67
CA ILE A 265 4.20 6.49 9.59
C ILE A 265 5.57 6.04 9.08
N ALA A 266 6.04 6.67 8.00
CA ALA A 266 7.31 6.31 7.41
C ALA A 266 8.47 6.71 8.34
N ALA A 267 9.65 6.14 8.11
CA ALA A 267 10.82 6.41 8.95
C ALA A 267 11.33 7.86 8.74
N ASN A 268 11.87 8.49 9.78
CA ASN A 268 12.43 9.85 9.65
C ASN A 268 13.73 9.91 8.82
N ASP A 269 14.50 8.82 8.79
CA ASP A 269 15.79 8.72 8.10
C ASP A 269 15.84 7.39 7.35
N PRO A 270 15.13 7.27 6.22
CA PRO A 270 15.08 6.03 5.47
C PRO A 270 16.39 5.82 4.69
N ILE A 271 16.65 4.56 4.37
CA ILE A 271 17.52 4.20 3.25
C ILE A 271 16.58 3.70 2.16
N PHE A 272 16.53 4.41 1.04
CA PHE A 272 15.80 3.98 -0.13
C PHE A 272 16.73 3.15 -1.02
N ILE A 273 16.26 1.97 -1.44
CA ILE A 273 16.97 1.09 -2.36
C ILE A 273 16.01 0.74 -3.50
N GLY A 274 16.29 1.26 -4.69
CA GLY A 274 15.64 0.87 -5.93
C GLY A 274 16.52 -0.09 -6.70
N HIS A 275 16.05 -1.33 -6.90
CA HIS A 275 16.79 -2.34 -7.66
C HIS A 275 15.79 -3.19 -8.44
N ALA A 276 15.99 -3.34 -9.75
CA ALA A 276 15.19 -4.22 -10.57
C ALA A 276 15.75 -5.65 -10.53
N PRO A 277 15.17 -6.58 -9.74
CA PRO A 277 15.73 -7.93 -9.63
C PRO A 277 15.58 -8.71 -10.94
N TYR A 278 16.50 -9.64 -11.19
CA TYR A 278 16.33 -10.64 -12.24
C TYR A 278 15.14 -11.55 -11.91
N ARG A 279 14.10 -11.56 -12.76
CA ARG A 279 12.83 -12.29 -12.50
C ARG A 279 12.84 -13.76 -12.95
N THR A 280 13.74 -14.16 -13.83
CA THR A 280 13.84 -15.52 -14.37
C THR A 280 15.19 -16.13 -14.02
N SER A 281 15.32 -17.45 -14.17
CA SER A 281 16.64 -18.07 -14.29
C SER A 281 17.36 -17.42 -15.47
N ILE A 282 18.33 -16.57 -15.16
CA ILE A 282 19.25 -16.00 -16.13
C ILE A 282 20.18 -17.10 -16.62
N ASP A 283 20.46 -17.12 -17.93
CA ASP A 283 21.43 -18.07 -18.48
C ASP A 283 22.77 -17.88 -17.78
N TYR A 284 23.46 -19.00 -17.52
CA TYR A 284 24.78 -18.96 -16.91
C TYR A 284 25.73 -18.10 -17.76
N SER A 285 26.27 -17.05 -17.17
CA SER A 285 27.23 -16.16 -17.81
C SER A 285 28.61 -16.33 -17.17
N THR A 286 29.61 -16.69 -17.97
CA THR A 286 31.01 -16.67 -17.52
C THR A 286 31.55 -15.26 -17.31
N GLU A 287 30.89 -14.24 -17.86
CA GLU A 287 31.26 -12.83 -17.69
C GLU A 287 30.67 -12.22 -16.40
N GLY A 288 29.81 -12.97 -15.70
CA GLY A 288 29.09 -12.51 -14.52
C GLY A 288 27.79 -11.79 -14.86
N TYR A 289 27.23 -11.10 -13.87
CA TYR A 289 25.99 -10.34 -13.95
C TYR A 289 26.20 -8.97 -13.32
N THR A 290 25.70 -7.93 -13.98
CA THR A 290 25.69 -6.57 -13.44
C THR A 290 24.48 -6.40 -12.52
N ILE A 291 24.69 -5.78 -11.36
CA ILE A 291 23.63 -5.52 -10.39
C ILE A 291 23.57 -4.02 -10.16
N ASP A 292 22.63 -3.36 -10.82
CA ASP A 292 22.45 -1.92 -10.66
C ASP A 292 21.42 -1.60 -9.58
N ALA A 293 21.71 -0.61 -8.74
CA ALA A 293 20.78 -0.12 -7.73
C ALA A 293 20.90 1.39 -7.53
N THR A 294 19.77 2.05 -7.29
CA THR A 294 19.72 3.40 -6.74
C THR A 294 19.65 3.30 -5.22
N ILE A 295 20.59 3.90 -4.49
CA ILE A 295 20.68 3.83 -3.03
C ILE A 295 20.79 5.25 -2.47
N GLU A 296 19.74 5.70 -1.80
CA GLU A 296 19.62 7.07 -1.30
C GLU A 296 19.45 7.10 0.22
N SER A 297 20.11 8.05 0.87
CA SER A 297 19.90 8.40 2.27
C SER A 297 20.32 9.85 2.51
N ALA A 298 19.61 10.55 3.39
CA ALA A 298 19.92 11.92 3.79
C ALA A 298 21.35 12.09 4.35
N GLN A 299 21.89 11.04 4.96
CA GLN A 299 23.23 11.03 5.56
C GLN A 299 24.33 10.61 4.57
N GLY A 300 23.96 10.25 3.33
CA GLY A 300 24.83 9.62 2.37
C GLY A 300 25.09 8.14 2.67
N ILE A 301 25.70 7.44 1.71
CA ILE A 301 25.97 6.00 1.80
C ILE A 301 27.47 5.79 1.99
N ASN A 302 27.85 5.14 3.09
CA ASN A 302 29.25 4.83 3.39
C ASN A 302 29.73 3.61 2.58
N ASN A 303 28.91 2.55 2.54
CA ASN A 303 29.20 1.32 1.81
C ASN A 303 27.89 0.71 1.31
N ALA A 304 27.95 0.08 0.12
CA ALA A 304 26.87 -0.71 -0.46
C ALA A 304 27.43 -2.07 -0.88
N SER A 305 26.66 -3.15 -0.71
CA SER A 305 27.13 -4.49 -1.02
C SER A 305 26.03 -5.39 -1.54
N VAL A 306 26.38 -6.23 -2.51
CA VAL A 306 25.54 -7.32 -3.01
C VAL A 306 25.94 -8.61 -2.32
N TYR A 307 24.95 -9.26 -1.71
CA TYR A 307 25.08 -10.61 -1.18
C TYR A 307 24.55 -11.62 -2.20
N TRP A 308 25.36 -12.60 -2.58
CA TRP A 308 25.00 -13.57 -3.62
C TRP A 308 25.47 -14.99 -3.26
N SER A 309 24.77 -15.99 -3.77
CA SER A 309 25.19 -17.39 -3.69
C SER A 309 24.85 -18.12 -4.98
N THR A 310 25.73 -19.01 -5.42
CA THR A 310 25.48 -19.97 -6.51
C THR A 310 25.03 -21.34 -5.99
N ASP A 311 24.98 -21.52 -4.67
CA ASP A 311 24.56 -22.73 -3.99
C ASP A 311 23.61 -22.35 -2.84
N THR A 312 22.33 -22.72 -2.97
CA THR A 312 21.29 -22.42 -1.97
C THR A 312 21.49 -23.16 -0.64
N THR A 313 22.43 -24.10 -0.58
CA THR A 313 22.83 -24.79 0.65
C THR A 313 24.04 -24.15 1.33
N ALA A 314 24.73 -23.23 0.63
CA ALA A 314 25.85 -22.45 1.16
C ALA A 314 25.39 -21.08 1.70
N GLY A 315 26.27 -20.41 2.44
CA GLY A 315 26.07 -19.01 2.82
C GLY A 315 26.25 -18.06 1.64
N PHE A 316 25.93 -16.79 1.86
CA PHE A 316 26.16 -15.74 0.87
C PHE A 316 27.63 -15.30 0.83
N ASN A 317 28.16 -15.12 -0.38
CA ASN A 317 29.32 -14.29 -0.65
C ASN A 317 28.90 -12.82 -0.64
N GLN A 318 29.87 -11.91 -0.50
CA GLN A 318 29.66 -10.47 -0.51
C GLN A 318 30.58 -9.81 -1.53
N THR A 319 30.01 -8.91 -2.33
CA THR A 319 30.75 -8.03 -3.24
C THR A 319 30.36 -6.58 -2.94
N GLU A 320 31.34 -5.69 -2.83
CA GLU A 320 31.11 -4.25 -2.65
C GLU A 320 30.68 -3.61 -3.97
N MET A 321 29.61 -2.82 -3.93
CA MET A 321 29.12 -2.08 -5.10
C MET A 321 29.93 -0.79 -5.30
N GLN A 322 30.08 -0.36 -6.54
CA GLN A 322 30.79 0.86 -6.90
C GLN A 322 29.79 1.98 -7.19
N LEU A 323 29.96 3.14 -6.55
CA LEU A 323 29.21 4.34 -6.89
C LEU A 323 29.64 4.84 -8.28
N ILE A 324 28.69 4.97 -9.19
CA ILE A 324 28.92 5.44 -10.55
C ILE A 324 28.69 6.95 -10.65
N GLU A 325 27.47 7.40 -10.34
CA GLU A 325 27.09 8.81 -10.38
C GLU A 325 25.82 9.04 -9.53
N GLY A 326 25.80 10.14 -8.77
CA GLY A 326 24.69 10.50 -7.89
C GLY A 326 24.47 9.43 -6.84
N ASP A 327 23.34 8.74 -6.93
CA ASP A 327 22.92 7.67 -6.02
C ASP A 327 22.90 6.30 -6.71
N ASN A 328 23.52 6.17 -7.89
CA ASN A 328 23.53 4.93 -8.68
C ASN A 328 24.80 4.10 -8.42
N TYR A 329 24.60 2.83 -8.07
CA TYR A 329 25.62 1.83 -7.75
C TYR A 329 25.55 0.65 -8.72
N THR A 330 26.69 0.01 -8.98
CA THR A 330 26.83 -1.21 -9.81
C THR A 330 27.74 -2.26 -9.14
#